data_AF-A0A433ZXS9-F1
#
_entry.id   AF-A0A433ZXS9-F1
#
_cell.length_a   1.000
_cell.length_b   1.000
_cell.length_c   1.000
_cell.angle_alpha   90.00
_cell.angle_beta   90.00
_cell.angle_gamma   90.00
#
_symmetry.space_group_name_H-M   'P 1'
#
loop_
_entity.id
_entity.type
_entity.pdbx_description
1 polymer ?
#
loop_
_entity_poly.entity_id
_entity_poly.type
_entity_poly.pdbx_seq_one_letter_code
_entity_poly.pdbx_strand_id
1 'polypeptide(L)'
;MNIANIYISGLVGERQYDLALSEINEIHNDEEGRFSLLKCILMDRLGEEVADYYTSYIEIKNKKKEKDIDYIMALYLSESPKYQTEKEEYIKNSKFADDLQPLDTKSKREILSELFP
;
A
#
# COMPACT_ATOMS: atom_id res chain seq x y z
N MET A 1 11.41 8.01 14.69
CA MET A 1 10.55 8.76 13.75
C MET A 1 11.48 9.45 12.75
N ASN A 2 11.38 9.14 11.46
CA ASN A 2 12.29 9.63 10.42
C ASN A 2 11.74 10.95 9.83
N ILE A 3 12.59 11.96 9.60
CA ILE A 3 12.22 13.26 9.02
C ILE A 3 11.56 13.06 7.65
N ALA A 4 12.06 12.11 6.84
CA ALA A 4 11.47 11.77 5.55
C ALA A 4 10.00 11.31 5.68
N ASN A 5 9.66 10.53 6.70
CA ASN A 5 8.28 10.09 6.92
C ASN A 5 7.36 11.27 7.21
N ILE A 6 7.78 12.18 8.08
CA ILE A 6 6.96 13.35 8.45
C ILE A 6 6.73 14.23 7.23
N TYR A 7 7.78 14.45 6.44
CA TYR A 7 7.71 15.26 5.24
C TYR A 7 6.80 14.64 4.18
N ILE A 8 7.01 13.37 3.83
CA ILE A 8 6.17 12.64 2.85
C ILE A 8 4.72 12.56 3.33
N SER A 9 4.48 12.28 4.61
CA SER A 9 3.13 12.31 5.19
C SER A 9 2.49 13.69 5.10
N GLY A 10 3.25 14.77 5.28
CA GLY A 10 2.79 16.14 5.08
C GLY A 10 2.37 16.40 3.64
N LEU A 11 3.20 16.04 2.67
CA LEU A 11 2.90 16.17 1.25
C LEU A 11 1.63 15.41 0.85
N VAL A 12 1.49 14.17 1.33
CA VAL A 12 0.28 13.36 1.12
C VAL A 12 -0.95 14.03 1.75
N GLY A 13 -0.84 14.54 2.98
CA GLY A 13 -1.91 15.25 3.68
C GLY A 13 -2.35 16.53 2.96
N GLU A 14 -1.40 17.22 2.32
CA GLU A 14 -1.65 18.41 1.48
C GLU A 14 -2.05 18.06 0.03
N ARG A 15 -2.22 16.78 -0.28
CA ARG A 15 -2.59 16.26 -1.62
C ARG A 15 -1.56 16.55 -2.71
N GLN A 16 -0.31 16.81 -2.33
CA GLN A 16 0.80 17.00 -3.25
C GLN A 16 1.38 15.64 -3.66
N TYR A 17 0.55 14.80 -4.29
CA TYR A 17 0.87 13.40 -4.59
C TYR A 17 2.05 13.23 -5.54
N ASP A 18 2.13 14.06 -6.58
CA ASP A 18 3.26 14.06 -7.52
C ASP A 18 4.58 14.38 -6.81
N LEU A 19 4.57 15.37 -5.91
CA LEU A 19 5.75 15.75 -5.14
C LEU A 19 6.12 14.66 -4.13
N ALA A 20 5.14 14.09 -3.42
CA ALA A 20 5.37 12.97 -2.52
C ALA A 20 6.00 11.78 -3.26
N LEU A 21 5.51 11.46 -4.46
CA LEU A 21 6.06 10.39 -5.30
C LEU A 21 7.49 10.70 -5.75
N SER A 22 7.77 11.94 -6.16
CA SER A 22 9.12 12.39 -6.52
C SER A 22 10.10 12.21 -5.37
N GLU A 23 9.74 12.68 -4.18
CA GLU A 23 10.58 12.58 -2.97
C GLU A 23 10.84 11.13 -2.58
N ILE A 24 9.82 10.26 -2.68
CA ILE A 24 10.01 8.82 -2.44
C ILE A 24 11.01 8.22 -3.44
N ASN A 25 10.98 8.64 -4.71
CA ASN A 25 11.89 8.15 -5.74
C ASN A 25 13.34 8.62 -5.52
N GLU A 26 13.55 9.79 -4.91
CA GLU A 26 14.88 10.32 -4.59
C GLU A 26 15.53 9.64 -3.38
N ILE A 27 14.72 9.00 -2.52
CA ILE A 27 15.23 8.22 -1.37
C ILE A 27 15.88 6.92 -1.90
N HIS A 28 17.17 7.02 -2.22
CA HIS A 28 18.01 5.93 -2.74
C HIS A 28 18.11 4.70 -1.81
N ASN A 29 17.84 4.87 -0.51
CA ASN A 29 17.97 3.83 0.52
C ASN A 29 16.62 3.51 1.20
N ASP A 30 15.57 3.20 0.43
CA ASP A 30 14.39 2.53 0.99
C ASP A 30 14.69 1.05 1.30
N GLU A 31 15.75 0.79 2.08
CA GLU A 31 16.29 -0.56 2.38
C GLU A 31 15.25 -1.50 3.02
N GLU A 32 14.19 -0.94 3.61
CA GLU A 32 13.13 -1.72 4.25
C GLU A 32 11.87 -1.87 3.39
N GLY A 33 11.78 -1.17 2.25
CA GLY A 33 10.54 -1.07 1.48
C GLY A 33 9.47 -0.25 2.20
N ARG A 34 9.88 0.71 3.04
CA ARG A 34 9.04 1.49 3.94
C ARG A 34 8.05 2.37 3.18
N PHE A 35 8.48 2.96 2.08
CA PHE A 35 7.60 3.74 1.21
C PHE A 35 7.10 2.95 0.01
N SER A 36 7.49 1.68 -0.11
CA SER A 36 7.19 0.89 -1.31
C SER A 36 5.70 0.72 -1.55
N LEU A 37 4.89 0.42 -0.51
CA LEU A 37 3.43 0.35 -0.68
C LEU A 37 2.83 1.72 -1.00
N LEU A 38 3.24 2.77 -0.27
CA LEU A 38 2.77 4.14 -0.50
C LEU A 38 3.06 4.58 -1.94
N LYS A 39 4.26 4.29 -2.45
CA LYS A 39 4.64 4.53 -3.84
C LYS A 39 3.68 3.84 -4.82
N CYS A 40 3.42 2.55 -4.62
CA CYS A 40 2.46 1.82 -5.46
C CYS A 40 1.10 2.52 -5.49
N ILE A 41 0.61 2.91 -4.32
CA ILE A 41 -0.71 3.55 -4.18
C ILE A 41 -0.76 4.94 -4.83
N LEU A 42 0.28 5.75 -4.65
CA LEU A 42 0.36 7.08 -5.27
C LEU A 42 0.41 6.98 -6.79
N MET A 43 1.23 6.08 -7.34
CA MET A 43 1.29 5.81 -8.78
C MET A 43 -0.09 5.38 -9.32
N ASP A 44 -0.78 4.47 -8.63
CA ASP A 44 -2.11 3.98 -9.02
C ASP A 44 -3.16 5.11 -8.99
N ARG A 45 -3.12 5.93 -7.94
CA ARG A 45 -3.99 7.09 -7.77
C ARG A 45 -3.81 8.13 -8.87
N LEU A 46 -2.57 8.29 -9.36
CA LEU A 46 -2.19 9.18 -10.45
C LEU A 46 -2.45 8.58 -11.84
N GLY A 47 -2.86 7.31 -11.91
CA GLY A 47 -3.19 6.61 -13.16
C GLY A 47 -1.96 6.06 -13.89
N GLU A 48 -0.83 5.89 -13.20
CA GLU A 48 0.36 5.24 -13.74
C GLU A 48 0.22 3.71 -13.75
N GLU A 49 1.07 3.03 -14.53
CA GLU A 49 1.07 1.56 -14.61
C GLU A 49 1.74 0.96 -13.35
N VAL A 50 0.97 0.18 -12.58
CA VAL A 50 1.36 -0.26 -11.22
C VAL A 50 1.43 -1.77 -10.99
N ALA A 51 1.10 -2.58 -12.00
CA ALA A 51 1.01 -4.04 -11.84
C ALA A 51 2.32 -4.65 -11.30
N ASP A 52 3.46 -4.19 -11.82
CA ASP A 52 4.78 -4.66 -11.43
C ASP A 52 5.20 -4.19 -10.03
N TYR A 53 4.71 -3.03 -9.58
CA TYR A 53 5.06 -2.44 -8.29
C TYR A 53 4.40 -3.17 -7.13
N TYR A 54 3.09 -3.42 -7.21
CA TYR A 54 2.41 -4.21 -6.19
C TYR A 54 2.93 -5.66 -6.15
N THR A 55 3.17 -6.26 -7.32
CA THR A 55 3.75 -7.61 -7.41
C THR A 55 5.11 -7.67 -6.71
N SER A 56 6.00 -6.71 -6.98
CA SER A 56 7.31 -6.61 -6.32
C SER A 56 7.18 -6.46 -4.81
N TYR A 57 6.26 -5.61 -4.33
CA TYR A 57 6.01 -5.43 -2.90
C TYR A 57 5.53 -6.74 -2.23
N ILE A 58 4.58 -7.42 -2.85
CA ILE A 58 4.05 -8.72 -2.40
C ILE A 58 5.16 -9.77 -2.32
N GLU A 59 6.05 -9.83 -3.30
CA GLU A 59 7.19 -10.76 -3.29
C GLU A 59 8.16 -10.48 -2.14
N ILE A 60 8.46 -9.20 -1.86
CA ILE A 60 9.32 -8.81 -0.74
C ILE A 60 8.70 -9.24 0.59
N LYS A 61 7.42 -8.93 0.80
CA LYS A 61 6.67 -9.33 2.01
C LYS A 61 6.63 -10.84 2.19
N ASN A 62 6.41 -11.59 1.11
CA ASN A 62 6.45 -13.05 1.12
C ASN A 62 7.83 -13.61 1.53
N LYS A 63 8.93 -13.05 0.98
CA LYS A 63 10.30 -13.45 1.35
C LYS A 63 10.59 -13.19 2.84
N LYS A 64 10.09 -12.07 3.37
CA LYS A 64 10.20 -11.71 4.80
C LYS A 64 9.22 -12.45 5.70
N LYS A 65 8.25 -13.18 5.15
CA LYS A 65 7.12 -13.82 5.87
C LYS A 65 6.27 -12.81 6.66
N GLU A 66 6.20 -11.58 6.15
CA GLU A 66 5.41 -10.50 6.75
C GLU A 66 4.03 -10.47 6.08
N LYS A 67 3.05 -11.13 6.70
CA LYS A 67 1.63 -11.11 6.28
C LYS A 67 0.84 -10.13 7.13
N ASP A 68 1.22 -8.85 7.09
CA ASP A 68 0.57 -7.77 7.83
C ASP A 68 -0.57 -7.11 7.02
N ILE A 69 -1.18 -6.05 7.57
CA ILE A 69 -2.27 -5.33 6.91
C ILE A 69 -1.83 -4.74 5.55
N ASP A 70 -0.59 -4.28 5.46
CA ASP A 70 -0.03 -3.70 4.23
C ASP A 70 0.09 -4.77 3.13
N TYR A 71 0.47 -5.99 3.49
CA TYR A 71 0.45 -7.14 2.58
C TYR A 71 -0.97 -7.43 2.06
N ILE A 72 -1.97 -7.44 2.94
CA ILE A 72 -3.36 -7.65 2.55
C ILE A 72 -3.88 -6.52 1.64
N MET A 73 -3.52 -5.27 1.95
CA MET A 73 -3.83 -4.10 1.12
C MET A 73 -3.20 -4.22 -0.28
N ALA A 74 -1.94 -4.62 -0.37
CA ALA A 74 -1.25 -4.81 -1.64
C ALA A 74 -1.92 -5.90 -2.50
N LEU A 75 -2.32 -7.02 -1.88
CA LEU A 75 -3.07 -8.08 -2.57
C LEU A 75 -4.42 -7.58 -3.11
N TYR A 76 -5.13 -6.77 -2.32
CA TYR A 76 -6.40 -6.18 -2.74
C TYR A 76 -6.21 -5.22 -3.92
N LEU A 77 -5.29 -4.26 -3.82
CA LEU A 77 -5.08 -3.22 -4.83
C LEU A 77 -4.47 -3.76 -6.14
N SER A 78 -3.75 -4.88 -6.08
CA SER A 78 -3.29 -5.62 -7.26
C SER A 78 -4.33 -6.54 -7.87
N GLU A 79 -5.53 -6.61 -7.28
CA GLU A 79 -6.59 -7.55 -7.67
C GLU A 79 -6.10 -9.02 -7.68
N SER A 80 -5.19 -9.34 -6.75
CA SER A 80 -4.55 -10.64 -6.69
C SER A 80 -5.56 -11.75 -6.38
N PRO A 81 -5.51 -12.90 -7.08
CA PRO A 81 -6.40 -14.03 -6.81
C PRO A 81 -6.18 -14.63 -5.41
N LYS A 82 -5.05 -14.32 -4.75
CA LYS A 82 -4.74 -14.80 -3.39
C LYS A 82 -5.39 -13.96 -2.30
N TYR A 83 -5.95 -12.79 -2.63
CA TYR A 83 -6.46 -11.83 -1.66
C TYR A 83 -7.41 -12.46 -0.63
N GLN A 84 -8.46 -13.15 -1.08
CA GLN A 84 -9.47 -13.70 -0.17
C GLN A 84 -8.89 -14.72 0.81
N THR A 85 -8.07 -15.65 0.32
CA THR A 85 -7.44 -16.68 1.16
C THR A 85 -6.51 -16.07 2.21
N GLU A 86 -5.66 -15.13 1.80
CA GLU A 86 -4.68 -14.48 2.69
C GLU A 86 -5.36 -13.56 3.71
N LYS A 87 -6.41 -12.85 3.30
CA LYS A 87 -7.24 -12.03 4.18
C LYS A 87 -7.90 -12.88 5.27
N GLU A 88 -8.48 -14.02 4.91
CA GLU A 88 -9.08 -14.94 5.89
C GLU A 88 -8.04 -15.48 6.88
N GLU A 89 -6.84 -15.81 6.41
CA GLU A 89 -5.73 -16.23 7.27
C GLU A 89 -5.31 -15.10 8.22
N TYR A 90 -5.20 -13.88 7.73
CA TYR A 90 -4.89 -12.70 8.53
C TYR A 90 -5.96 -12.45 9.61
N ILE A 91 -7.25 -12.51 9.26
CA ILE A 91 -8.36 -12.31 10.21
C ILE A 91 -8.38 -13.41 11.28
N LYS A 92 -8.10 -14.67 10.93
CA LYS A 92 -8.04 -15.76 11.92
C LYS A 92 -6.91 -15.55 12.93
N ASN A 93 -5.80 -14.96 12.48
CA ASN A 93 -4.59 -14.78 13.29
C ASN A 93 -4.50 -13.40 13.95
N SER A 94 -5.39 -12.46 13.61
CA SER A 94 -5.45 -11.10 14.16
C SER A 94 -6.78 -10.86 14.87
N LYS A 95 -6.85 -9.87 15.77
CA LYS A 95 -8.12 -9.43 16.37
C LYS A 95 -8.80 -8.31 15.56
N PHE A 96 -8.29 -8.00 14.36
CA PHE A 96 -8.59 -6.77 13.62
C PHE A 96 -9.35 -7.05 12.32
N ALA A 97 -10.47 -7.78 12.43
CA ALA A 97 -11.34 -8.06 11.27
C ALA A 97 -11.99 -6.78 10.70
N ASP A 98 -12.27 -5.81 11.58
CA ASP A 98 -13.02 -4.61 11.22
C ASP A 98 -12.24 -3.66 10.30
N ASP A 99 -10.90 -3.62 10.44
CA ASP A 99 -10.01 -2.76 9.64
C ASP A 99 -10.02 -3.12 8.13
N LEU A 100 -10.50 -4.33 7.80
CA LEU A 100 -10.54 -4.87 6.45
C LEU A 100 -11.92 -4.76 5.78
N GLN A 101 -12.99 -4.48 6.53
CA GLN A 101 -14.36 -4.39 5.99
C GLN A 101 -14.51 -3.45 4.77
N PRO A 102 -13.85 -2.28 4.72
CA PRO A 102 -13.96 -1.41 3.54
C PRO A 102 -13.49 -2.09 2.26
N LEU A 103 -12.49 -2.98 2.33
CA LEU A 103 -11.92 -3.65 1.16
C LEU A 103 -12.88 -4.66 0.52
N ASP A 104 -13.83 -5.20 1.28
CA ASP A 104 -14.81 -6.16 0.76
C ASP A 104 -16.07 -5.52 0.16
N THR A 105 -16.28 -4.23 0.42
CA THR A 105 -17.53 -3.53 0.08
C THR A 105 -17.35 -2.44 -0.95
N LYS A 106 -16.11 -1.99 -1.17
CA LYS A 106 -15.77 -0.91 -2.10
C LYS A 106 -14.96 -1.46 -3.25
N SER A 107 -14.97 -0.77 -4.37
CA SER A 107 -14.04 -1.01 -5.48
C SER A 107 -12.65 -0.47 -5.15
N LYS A 108 -11.63 -0.96 -5.86
CA LYS A 108 -10.27 -0.43 -5.82
C LYS A 108 -10.24 1.09 -5.94
N ARG A 109 -10.98 1.65 -6.91
CA ARG A 109 -11.04 3.10 -7.16
C ARG A 109 -11.61 3.87 -5.97
N GLU A 110 -12.66 3.36 -5.34
CA GLU A 110 -13.26 3.99 -4.15
C GLU A 110 -12.28 3.99 -2.98
N ILE A 111 -11.60 2.87 -2.73
CA ILE A 111 -10.56 2.78 -1.69
C ILE A 111 -9.42 3.77 -1.95
N LEU A 112 -8.90 3.83 -3.18
CA LEU A 112 -7.85 4.78 -3.54
C LEU A 112 -8.29 6.24 -3.31
N SER A 113 -9.54 6.57 -3.64
CA SER A 113 -10.10 7.91 -3.47
C SER A 113 -10.35 8.27 -2.00
N GLU A 114 -10.58 7.29 -1.14
CA GLU A 114 -10.73 7.53 0.31
C GLU A 114 -9.39 7.67 1.01
N LEU A 115 -8.40 6.85 0.64
CA LEU A 115 -7.06 6.94 1.20
C LEU A 115 -6.33 8.20 0.71
N PHE A 116 -6.55 8.61 -0.53
CA PHE A 116 -5.89 9.73 -1.20
C PHE A 116 -6.91 10.57 -2.00
N PRO A 117 -7.69 11.44 -1.31
CA PRO A 117 -8.78 12.20 -1.92
C PRO A 117 -8.35 13.28 -2.92
#